data_AF-A0AAW7YJC8-F1
#
_entry.id   AF-A0AAW7YJC8-F1
#
_cell.length_a   1.000
_cell.length_b   1.000
_cell.length_c   1.000
_cell.angle_alpha   90.00
_cell.angle_beta   90.00
_cell.angle_gamma   90.00
#
_symmetry.space_group_name_H-M   'P 1'
#
loop_
_entity.id
_entity.type
_entity.pdbx_description
1 polymer ?
#
loop_
_entity_poly.entity_id
_entity_poly.type
_entity_poly.pdbx_seq_one_letter_code
_entity_poly.pdbx_strand_id
1 'polypeptide(L)' 'MFRLYIVILLLSVSAPSFSHSGHDHSDPMAGLIHLLWVAPLVIGIALIIYQFTKKHRFFNKKK' A
#
# COMPACT_ATOMS: atom_id res chain seq x y z
N MET A 1 -17.11 -2.85 4.98
CA MET A 1 -16.92 -2.86 3.52
C MET A 1 -16.52 -1.47 3.01
N PHE A 2 -17.24 -0.40 3.36
CA PHE A 2 -16.89 1.00 3.04
C PHE A 2 -15.41 1.38 3.23
N ARG A 3 -14.81 0.97 4.36
CA ARG A 3 -13.40 1.26 4.68
C ARG A 3 -12.38 0.60 3.73
N LEU A 4 -12.72 -0.54 3.12
CA LEU A 4 -11.86 -1.19 2.11
C LEU A 4 -11.97 -0.47 0.76
N TYR A 5 -13.17 0.00 0.39
CA TYR A 5 -13.37 0.79 -0.83
C TYR A 5 -12.58 2.11 -0.79
N ILE A 6 -12.51 2.76 0.36
CA ILE A 6 -11.67 3.97 0.54
C ILE A 6 -10.19 3.64 0.32
N VAL A 7 -9.69 2.53 0.87
CA VAL A 7 -8.28 2.13 0.69
C VAL A 7 -7.96 1.83 -0.78
N ILE A 8 -8.86 1.12 -1.47
CA ILE A 8 -8.71 0.81 -2.90
C ILE A 8 -8.75 2.10 -3.74
N LEU A 9 -9.67 3.02 -3.43
CA LEU A 9 -9.77 4.31 -4.12
C LEU A 9 -8.50 5.15 -3.94
N LEU A 10 -7.96 5.24 -2.71
CA LEU A 10 -6.72 5.96 -2.45
C LEU A 10 -5.53 5.36 -3.19
N LEU A 11 -5.42 4.02 -3.24
CA LEU A 11 -4.36 3.34 -3.99
C LEU A 11 -4.47 3.62 -5.50
N SER A 12 -5.67 3.56 -6.07
CA SER A 12 -5.90 3.87 -7.49
C SER A 12 -5.61 5.32 -7.85
N VAL A 13 -5.95 6.28 -6.98
CA VAL A 13 -5.64 7.70 -7.20
C VAL A 13 -4.15 7.99 -7.08
N SER A 14 -3.40 7.20 -6.31
CA SER A 14 -1.93 7.31 -6.23
C SER A 14 -1.22 6.66 -7.43
N ALA A 15 -1.89 5.82 -8.23
CA ALA A 15 -1.27 5.10 -9.32
C ALA A 15 -0.65 5.96 -10.44
N PRO A 16 -1.15 7.16 -10.82
CA PRO A 16 -0.49 8.00 -11.82
C PRO A 16 0.71 8.79 -11.27
N SER A 17 0.87 8.87 -9.94
CA SER A 17 2.14 9.32 -9.33
C SER A 17 3.23 8.26 -9.44
N PHE A 18 2.88 7.08 -9.97
CA PHE A 18 3.85 6.07 -10.32
C PHE A 18 4.72 6.56 -11.50
N SER A 19 6.06 6.58 -11.31
CA SER A 19 7.11 7.24 -12.08
C SER A 19 6.82 7.25 -13.58
N HIS A 20 6.60 8.44 -14.12
CA HIS A 20 6.62 8.65 -15.56
C HIS A 20 8.05 8.45 -16.09
N SER A 21 8.18 8.02 -17.35
CA SER A 21 9.48 7.88 -18.01
C SER A 21 10.17 9.25 -18.07
N GLY A 22 11.28 9.42 -17.37
CA GLY A 22 12.02 10.69 -17.32
C GLY A 22 12.96 10.88 -16.13
N HIS A 23 13.09 9.90 -15.24
CA HIS A 23 14.05 9.96 -14.14
C HIS A 23 15.39 9.35 -14.54
N ASP A 24 16.47 10.02 -14.18
CA ASP A 24 17.81 9.49 -14.33
C ASP A 24 18.01 8.31 -13.38
N HIS A 25 18.06 7.09 -13.93
CA HIS A 25 18.34 5.88 -13.16
C HIS A 25 19.80 5.80 -12.66
N SER A 26 20.68 6.67 -13.17
CA SER A 26 22.06 6.77 -12.70
C SER A 26 22.23 7.67 -11.47
N ASP A 27 21.16 8.35 -11.03
CA ASP A 27 21.19 9.11 -9.78
C ASP A 27 21.37 8.14 -8.59
N PRO A 28 22.33 8.41 -7.68
CA PRO A 28 22.58 7.54 -6.53
C PRO A 28 21.37 7.39 -5.58
N MET A 29 20.41 8.32 -5.62
CA MET A 29 19.16 8.29 -4.84
C MET A 29 18.01 7.60 -5.58
N ALA A 30 18.19 7.21 -6.85
CA ALA A 30 17.13 6.56 -7.63
C ALA A 30 16.56 5.33 -6.90
N GLY A 31 17.40 4.52 -6.27
CA GLY A 31 16.96 3.35 -5.49
C GLY A 31 16.09 3.72 -4.28
N LEU A 32 16.45 4.78 -3.55
CA LEU A 32 15.66 5.26 -2.40
C LEU A 32 14.30 5.79 -2.86
N ILE A 33 14.28 6.53 -3.97
CA ILE A 33 13.05 7.09 -4.55
C ILE A 33 12.10 5.96 -4.98
N HIS A 34 12.61 4.91 -5.64
CA HIS A 34 11.82 3.72 -5.98
C HIS A 34 11.30 2.99 -4.75
N LEU A 35 12.05 2.96 -3.65
CA LEU A 35 11.59 2.32 -2.41
C LEU A 35 10.46 3.12 -1.75
N LEU A 36 10.58 4.44 -1.65
CA LEU A 36 9.51 5.32 -1.14
C LEU A 36 8.26 5.23 -1.99
N TRP A 37 8.44 5.05 -3.29
CA TRP A 37 7.38 4.91 -4.26
C TRP A 37 6.55 3.64 -4.07
N VAL A 38 7.18 2.52 -3.75
CA VAL A 38 6.48 1.26 -3.45
C VAL A 38 5.83 1.28 -2.06
N ALA A 39 6.21 2.20 -1.17
CA ALA A 39 5.76 2.24 0.22
C ALA A 39 4.23 2.28 0.42
N PRO A 40 3.43 3.07 -0.31
CA PRO A 40 1.97 3.10 -0.15
C PRO A 40 1.32 1.73 -0.42
N LEU A 41 1.83 0.99 -1.40
CA LEU A 41 1.36 -0.36 -1.71
C LEU A 41 1.64 -1.32 -0.54
N VAL A 42 2.88 -1.30 -0.02
CA VAL A 42 3.30 -2.14 1.11
C VAL A 42 2.47 -1.84 2.36
N ILE A 43 2.27 -0.56 2.67
CA ILE A 43 1.45 -0.11 3.81
C ILE A 43 -0.01 -0.57 3.61
N GLY A 44 -0.57 -0.42 2.41
CA GLY A 44 -1.92 -0.86 2.08
C GLY A 44 -2.12 -2.36 2.33
N ILE A 45 -1.20 -3.20 1.83
CA ILE A 45 -1.23 -4.66 2.01
C ILE A 45 -1.13 -5.01 3.51
N ALA A 46 -0.19 -4.40 4.24
CA ALA A 46 -0.01 -4.65 5.67
C ALA A 46 -1.28 -4.32 6.49
N LEU A 47 -1.94 -3.19 6.19
CA LEU A 47 -3.19 -2.79 6.84
C LEU A 47 -4.34 -3.76 6.54
N ILE A 48 -4.43 -4.24 5.30
CA ILE A 48 -5.42 -5.26 4.92
C ILE A 48 -5.18 -6.53 5.74
N ILE A 49 -3.97 -7.09 5.72
CA ILE A 49 -3.62 -8.31 6.46
C ILE A 49 -3.92 -8.14 7.95
N TYR A 50 -3.48 -7.04 8.56
CA TYR A 50 -3.74 -6.76 9.98
C TYR A 50 -5.24 -6.76 10.31
N GLN A 51 -6.06 -6.14 9.47
CA GLN A 51 -7.51 -6.09 9.66
C GLN A 51 -8.16 -7.47 9.53
N PHE A 52 -7.71 -8.28 8.57
CA PHE A 52 -8.19 -9.65 8.38
C PHE A 52 -7.79 -10.56 9.55
N THR A 53 -6.54 -10.52 9.99
CA THR A 53 -6.05 -11.30 11.14
C THR A 53 -6.73 -10.89 12.44
N LYS A 54 -6.94 -9.58 12.68
CA LYS A 54 -7.66 -9.08 13.86
C LYS A 54 -9.12 -9.55 13.86
N LYS A 55 -9.80 -9.49 12.71
CA LYS A 55 -11.18 -9.96 12.57
C LYS A 55 -11.29 -11.48 12.80
N HIS A 56 -10.35 -12.26 12.26
CA HIS A 56 -10.28 -13.70 12.47
C HIS A 56 -10.09 -14.05 13.95
N ARG A 57 -9.12 -13.42 14.63
CA ARG A 57 -8.87 -13.62 16.06
C ARG A 57 -10.06 -13.22 16.93
N PHE A 58 -10.77 -12.14 16.59
CA PHE A 58 -11.97 -11.71 17.32
C PHE A 58 -13.13 -12.71 17.19
N PHE A 59 -13.32 -13.28 15.99
CA PHE A 59 -14.36 -14.29 15.76
C PHE A 59 -14.03 -15.62 16.47
N ASN A 60 -12.75 -16.02 16.48
CA ASN A 60 -12.32 -17.25 17.14
C ASN A 60 -12.33 -17.17 18.68
N LYS A 61 -12.23 -15.98 19.27
CA LYS A 61 -12.33 -15.77 20.73
C LYS A 61 -13.78 -15.77 21.25
N LYS A 62 -14.77 -15.70 20.36
CA LYS A 62 -16.21 -15.69 20.70
C LYS A 62 -16.89 -17.05 20.56
N LYS A 63 -16.19 -18.06 20.02
CA LYS A 63 -16.57 -19.47 20.12
C LYS A 63 -15.94 -20.06 21.38
#